data_AF-A0A6I2HXI2-F1
#
_entry.id   AF-A0A6I2HXI2-F1
#
_cell.length_a   1.000
_cell.length_b   1.000
_cell.length_c   1.000
_cell.angle_alpha   90.00
_cell.angle_beta   90.00
_cell.angle_gamma   90.00
#
_symmetry.space_group_name_H-M   'P 1'
#
loop_
_entity.id
_entity.type
_entity.pdbx_description
1 polymer ?
#
loop_
_entity_poly.entity_id
_entity_poly.type
_entity_poly.pdbx_seq_one_letter_code
_entity_poly.pdbx_strand_id
1 'polypeptide(L)'
;MSEQQPLVDIAARFPGLKIDLKYATADNITGHPIYSEARCLLHPDAARALAKSIAIAEVAGLTLLVLDAYRPQQAQAVLWEACPNPEYVVPASRGSNHSRGTAIDVTLLDDQGNELDMGTAFDEMDVLSHPYHPDVPLTAQRHRLLLNAIMFGGGFVGITSEWWHFEVPGAADYPLINDLFTCISSDKSDGVLP
;
A
#
# COMPACT_ATOMS: atom_id res chain seq x y z
N MET A 1 -16.98 -21.94 11.67
CA MET A 1 -16.04 -20.82 11.83
C MET A 1 -14.95 -21.07 10.81
N SER A 2 -14.84 -20.23 9.76
CA SER A 2 -13.74 -20.35 8.81
C SER A 2 -12.46 -19.99 9.56
N GLU A 3 -11.49 -20.89 9.64
CA GLU A 3 -10.15 -20.53 10.10
C GLU A 3 -9.62 -19.43 9.18
N GLN A 4 -9.21 -18.30 9.74
CA GLN A 4 -8.51 -17.25 8.97
C GLN A 4 -7.20 -17.86 8.50
N GLN A 5 -6.98 -17.92 7.19
CA GLN A 5 -5.69 -18.35 6.65
C GLN A 5 -4.60 -17.38 7.14
N PRO A 6 -3.44 -17.90 7.60
CA PRO A 6 -2.36 -17.05 8.06
C PRO A 6 -1.83 -16.20 6.89
N LEU A 7 -1.63 -14.91 7.16
CA LEU A 7 -0.97 -14.03 6.20
C LEU A 7 0.49 -14.45 5.98
N VAL A 8 0.97 -14.21 4.77
CA VAL A 8 2.35 -14.46 4.36
C VAL A 8 3.21 -13.25 4.73
N ASP A 9 4.31 -13.49 5.44
CA ASP A 9 5.35 -12.50 5.66
C ASP A 9 6.17 -12.30 4.39
N ILE A 10 6.06 -11.11 3.79
CA ILE A 10 6.66 -10.78 2.51
C ILE A 10 8.17 -10.57 2.62
N ALA A 11 8.65 -10.00 3.72
CA ALA A 11 10.09 -9.83 3.96
C ALA A 11 10.78 -11.19 4.09
N ALA A 12 10.15 -12.14 4.78
CA ALA A 12 10.66 -13.50 4.89
C ALA A 12 10.59 -14.26 3.54
N ARG A 13 9.52 -14.06 2.76
CA ARG A 13 9.32 -14.77 1.49
C ARG A 13 10.22 -14.24 0.35
N PHE A 14 10.50 -12.94 0.33
CA PHE A 14 11.28 -12.25 -0.68
C PHE A 14 12.35 -11.34 -0.03
N PRO A 15 13.45 -11.89 0.49
CA PRO A 15 14.45 -11.11 1.25
C PRO A 15 15.14 -9.96 0.48
N GLY A 16 15.09 -9.99 -0.86
CA GLY A 16 15.63 -8.94 -1.72
C GLY A 16 14.65 -7.82 -2.06
N LEU A 17 13.36 -8.00 -1.78
CA LEU A 17 12.33 -7.02 -2.08
C LEU A 17 12.51 -5.76 -1.21
N LYS A 18 12.33 -4.59 -1.81
CA LYS A 18 12.38 -3.33 -1.08
C LYS A 18 11.03 -3.05 -0.44
N ILE A 19 11.05 -2.72 0.85
CA ILE A 19 9.88 -2.50 1.68
C ILE A 19 10.15 -1.24 2.50
N ASP A 20 9.28 -0.25 2.36
CA ASP A 20 9.27 1.00 3.12
C ASP A 20 7.83 1.27 3.56
N LEU A 21 7.40 0.59 4.63
CA LEU A 21 6.02 0.69 5.11
C LEU A 21 5.76 2.10 5.68
N LYS A 22 5.16 2.96 4.86
CA LYS A 22 5.01 4.40 5.12
C LYS A 22 4.30 4.70 6.43
N TYR A 23 3.26 3.93 6.74
CA TYR A 23 2.50 4.05 8.00
C TYR A 23 3.26 3.56 9.25
N ALA A 24 4.43 2.93 9.12
CA ALA A 24 5.35 2.69 10.24
C ALA A 24 6.34 3.85 10.48
N THR A 25 6.23 4.93 9.71
CA THR A 25 7.11 6.11 9.76
C THR A 25 6.28 7.39 9.83
N ALA A 26 6.92 8.56 9.96
CA ALA A 26 6.23 9.86 9.87
C ALA A 26 5.91 10.29 8.41
N ASP A 27 6.39 9.55 7.41
CA ASP A 27 6.22 9.85 5.98
C ASP A 27 4.90 9.30 5.46
N ASN A 28 3.79 9.88 5.93
CA ASN A 28 2.43 9.55 5.51
C ASN A 28 1.49 10.74 5.78
N ILE A 29 0.22 10.66 5.34
CA ILE A 29 -0.74 11.78 5.49
C ILE A 29 -0.93 12.32 6.92
N THR A 30 -0.64 11.52 7.95
CA THR A 30 -0.80 11.94 9.35
C THR A 30 0.42 12.68 9.91
N GLY A 31 1.57 12.61 9.24
CA GLY A 31 2.83 13.16 9.73
C GLY A 31 3.44 12.41 10.93
N HIS A 32 2.85 11.28 11.34
CA HIS A 32 3.30 10.49 12.49
C HIS A 32 3.21 8.98 12.19
N PRO A 33 4.05 8.14 12.81
CA PRO A 33 3.92 6.69 12.69
C PRO A 33 2.59 6.19 13.27
N ILE A 34 1.89 5.33 12.52
CA ILE A 34 0.62 4.70 12.89
C ILE A 34 0.86 3.26 13.35
N TYR A 35 1.66 2.48 12.63
CA TYR A 35 1.94 1.08 12.95
C TYR A 35 2.92 0.98 14.12
N SER A 36 2.66 0.07 15.07
CA SER A 36 3.61 -0.24 16.14
C SER A 36 4.77 -1.13 15.67
N GLU A 37 4.59 -1.84 14.55
CA GLU A 37 5.57 -2.73 13.94
C GLU A 37 5.52 -2.64 12.41
N ALA A 38 6.68 -2.66 11.76
CA ALA A 38 6.79 -2.65 10.29
C ALA A 38 6.69 -4.06 9.69
N ARG A 39 5.51 -4.69 9.78
CA ARG A 39 5.27 -6.05 9.26
C ARG A 39 4.53 -6.03 7.91
N CYS A 40 5.25 -6.35 6.84
CA CYS A 40 4.67 -6.45 5.49
C CYS A 40 4.01 -7.81 5.30
N LEU A 41 2.69 -7.87 5.51
CA LEU A 41 1.91 -9.10 5.43
C LEU A 41 0.91 -9.04 4.27
N LEU A 42 0.71 -10.16 3.56
CA LEU A 42 -0.32 -10.27 2.52
C LEU A 42 -1.06 -11.60 2.60
N HIS A 43 -2.30 -11.59 2.11
CA HIS A 43 -3.06 -12.82 1.87
C HIS A 43 -2.28 -13.71 0.88
N PRO A 44 -2.31 -15.06 1.03
CA PRO A 44 -1.59 -15.96 0.13
C PRO A 44 -1.83 -15.70 -1.36
N ASP A 45 -3.03 -15.25 -1.74
CA ASP A 45 -3.37 -14.95 -3.13
C ASP A 45 -2.67 -13.68 -3.63
N ALA A 46 -2.67 -12.61 -2.84
CA ALA A 46 -1.93 -11.38 -3.12
C ALA A 46 -0.42 -11.64 -3.12
N ALA A 47 0.10 -12.48 -2.22
CA ALA A 47 1.52 -12.86 -2.21
C ALA A 47 1.93 -13.62 -3.48
N ARG A 48 1.05 -14.47 -4.05
CA ARG A 48 1.29 -15.15 -5.33
C ARG A 48 1.25 -14.19 -6.51
N ALA A 49 0.35 -13.20 -6.48
CA ALA A 49 0.32 -12.15 -7.49
C ALA A 49 1.59 -11.28 -7.42
N LEU A 50 2.01 -10.89 -6.21
CA LEU A 50 3.24 -10.12 -5.98
C LEU A 50 4.48 -10.85 -6.50
N ALA A 51 4.58 -12.16 -6.29
CA ALA A 51 5.69 -12.96 -6.84
C ALA A 51 5.83 -12.82 -8.36
N LYS A 52 4.71 -12.75 -9.08
CA LYS A 52 4.70 -12.55 -10.54
C LYS A 52 5.04 -11.10 -10.89
N SER A 53 4.49 -10.12 -10.18
CA SER A 53 4.82 -8.71 -10.38
C SER A 53 6.31 -8.43 -10.21
N ILE A 54 6.95 -9.04 -9.19
CA ILE A 54 8.40 -8.95 -8.97
C ILE A 54 9.16 -9.47 -10.19
N ALA A 55 8.83 -10.69 -10.67
CA ALA A 55 9.50 -11.27 -11.84
C ALA A 55 9.32 -10.41 -13.11
N ILE A 56 8.16 -9.76 -13.29
CA ILE A 56 7.90 -8.89 -14.44
C ILE A 56 8.70 -7.58 -14.31
N ALA A 57 8.77 -6.98 -13.11
CA ALA A 57 9.58 -5.80 -12.84
C ALA A 57 11.06 -6.07 -13.11
N GLU A 58 11.58 -7.22 -12.66
CA GLU A 58 12.97 -7.65 -12.90
C GLU A 58 13.28 -7.75 -14.40
N VAL A 59 12.38 -8.33 -15.21
CA VAL A 59 12.53 -8.40 -16.67
C VAL A 59 12.55 -7.00 -17.32
N ALA A 60 11.82 -6.05 -16.73
CA ALA A 60 11.82 -4.65 -17.17
C ALA A 60 13.05 -3.85 -16.69
N GLY A 61 13.95 -4.46 -15.92
CA GLY A 61 15.12 -3.77 -15.33
C GLY A 61 14.76 -2.86 -14.15
N LEU A 62 13.65 -3.15 -13.46
CA LEU A 62 13.10 -2.35 -12.37
C LEU A 62 12.95 -3.18 -11.10
N THR A 63 12.82 -2.49 -9.97
CA THR A 63 12.52 -3.12 -8.68
C THR A 63 11.21 -2.55 -8.13
N LEU A 64 10.34 -3.40 -7.56
CA LEU A 64 9.19 -2.93 -6.81
C LEU A 64 9.62 -2.47 -5.40
N LEU A 65 9.07 -1.35 -4.96
CA LEU A 65 9.12 -0.88 -3.57
C LEU A 65 7.72 -0.94 -2.98
N VAL A 66 7.54 -1.71 -1.90
CA VAL A 66 6.27 -1.82 -1.17
C VAL A 66 6.15 -0.69 -0.16
N LEU A 67 5.06 0.09 -0.26
CA LEU A 67 4.76 1.27 0.55
C LEU A 67 3.73 0.97 1.65
N ASP A 68 2.78 0.09 1.38
CA ASP A 68 1.86 -0.48 2.37
C ASP A 68 1.35 -1.86 1.92
N ALA A 69 0.88 -2.66 2.88
CA ALA A 69 0.34 -4.00 2.65
C ALA A 69 -0.84 -4.23 3.61
N TYR A 70 -0.87 -5.33 4.36
CA TYR A 70 -1.86 -5.50 5.41
C TYR A 70 -1.87 -4.31 6.39
N ARG A 71 -3.08 -3.78 6.60
CA ARG A 71 -3.35 -2.64 7.49
C ARG A 71 -4.33 -3.05 8.59
N PRO A 72 -3.97 -2.93 9.88
CA PRO A 72 -4.93 -3.11 10.97
C PRO A 72 -6.16 -2.20 10.81
N GLN A 73 -7.32 -2.67 11.26
CA GLN A 73 -8.55 -1.89 11.20
C GLN A 73 -8.46 -0.60 12.04
N GLN A 74 -7.69 -0.63 13.14
CA GLN A 74 -7.35 0.57 13.90
C GLN A 74 -6.62 1.63 13.06
N ALA A 75 -5.64 1.23 12.24
CA ALA A 75 -4.94 2.17 11.35
C ALA A 75 -5.88 2.76 10.30
N GLN A 76 -6.82 1.96 9.78
CA GLN A 76 -7.84 2.47 8.86
C GLN A 76 -8.71 3.57 9.52
N ALA A 77 -9.03 3.45 10.80
CA ALA A 77 -9.74 4.48 11.54
C ALA A 77 -8.92 5.78 11.67
N VAL A 78 -7.63 5.66 12.02
CA VAL A 78 -6.71 6.82 12.10
C VAL A 78 -6.59 7.55 10.76
N LEU A 79 -6.43 6.80 9.66
CA LEU A 79 -6.37 7.40 8.31
C LEU A 79 -7.69 8.09 7.92
N TRP A 80 -8.83 7.52 8.32
CA TRP A 80 -10.13 8.14 8.06
C TRP A 80 -10.32 9.44 8.86
N GLU A 81 -9.80 9.51 10.09
CA GLU A 81 -9.81 10.75 10.88
C GLU A 81 -8.93 11.83 10.23
N ALA A 82 -7.77 11.45 9.69
CA ALA A 82 -6.87 12.37 8.99
C ALA A 82 -7.42 12.83 7.62
N CYS A 83 -8.07 11.94 6.88
CA CYS A 83 -8.68 12.22 5.58
C CYS A 83 -10.06 11.56 5.46
N PRO A 84 -11.15 12.23 5.91
CA PRO A 84 -12.51 11.69 5.84
C PRO A 84 -13.12 11.86 4.44
N ASN A 85 -12.37 11.46 3.39
CA ASN A 85 -12.81 11.50 2.00
C ASN A 85 -12.92 10.06 1.45
N PRO A 86 -14.15 9.54 1.19
CA PRO A 86 -14.37 8.17 0.76
C PRO A 86 -13.85 7.84 -0.65
N GLU A 87 -13.39 8.84 -1.41
CA GLU A 87 -12.70 8.65 -2.69
C GLU A 87 -11.29 8.06 -2.51
N TYR A 88 -10.65 8.37 -1.38
CA TYR A 88 -9.27 7.94 -1.08
C TYR A 88 -9.24 6.99 0.12
N VAL A 89 -9.83 7.39 1.24
CA VAL A 89 -9.85 6.57 2.45
C VAL A 89 -11.25 6.02 2.66
N VAL A 90 -11.44 4.71 2.56
CA VAL A 90 -12.76 4.13 2.83
C VAL A 90 -13.16 4.26 4.31
N PRO A 91 -14.44 4.51 4.62
CA PRO A 91 -14.90 4.53 6.01
C PRO A 91 -14.56 3.23 6.73
N ALA A 92 -14.08 3.33 7.98
CA ALA A 92 -13.68 2.17 8.78
C ALA A 92 -14.81 1.11 8.90
N SER A 93 -16.08 1.53 8.90
CA SER A 93 -17.25 0.66 8.94
C SER A 93 -17.41 -0.26 7.72
N ARG A 94 -16.86 0.12 6.56
CA ARG A 94 -16.84 -0.70 5.34
C ARG A 94 -15.72 -1.74 5.37
N GLY A 95 -14.60 -1.40 6.01
CA GLY A 95 -13.38 -2.18 6.05
C GLY A 95 -12.56 -2.07 4.76
N SER A 96 -11.27 -1.78 4.90
CA SER A 96 -10.32 -1.63 3.79
C SER A 96 -9.88 -2.98 3.21
N ASN A 97 -9.57 -3.00 1.92
CA ASN A 97 -8.96 -4.17 1.27
C ASN A 97 -7.54 -4.44 1.80
N HIS A 98 -6.86 -3.45 2.36
CA HIS A 98 -5.63 -3.66 3.13
C HIS A 98 -5.91 -4.47 4.42
N SER A 99 -7.03 -4.22 5.10
CA SER A 99 -7.44 -4.97 6.30
C SER A 99 -7.94 -6.39 5.99
N ARG A 100 -8.07 -6.74 4.71
CA ARG A 100 -8.30 -8.10 4.20
C ARG A 100 -6.99 -8.78 3.76
N GLY A 101 -5.87 -8.06 3.76
CA GLY A 101 -4.56 -8.51 3.27
C GLY A 101 -4.51 -8.68 1.74
N THR A 102 -5.49 -8.14 1.02
CA THR A 102 -5.68 -8.37 -0.43
C THR A 102 -5.25 -7.19 -1.29
N ALA A 103 -4.88 -6.07 -0.67
CA ALA A 103 -4.35 -4.87 -1.31
C ALA A 103 -2.89 -4.62 -0.94
N ILE A 104 -2.20 -3.88 -1.79
CA ILE A 104 -0.80 -3.48 -1.66
C ILE A 104 -0.60 -2.13 -2.33
N ASP A 105 0.19 -1.27 -1.68
CA ASP A 105 0.64 0.00 -2.26
C ASP A 105 2.09 -0.14 -2.67
N VAL A 106 2.40 0.25 -3.92
CA VAL A 106 3.74 0.10 -4.48
C VAL A 106 4.16 1.26 -5.36
N THR A 107 5.47 1.40 -5.52
CA THR A 107 6.12 2.23 -6.54
C THR A 107 7.25 1.43 -7.21
N LEU A 108 7.97 2.06 -8.13
CA LEU A 108 9.07 1.45 -8.88
C LEU A 108 10.39 2.15 -8.57
N LEU A 109 11.46 1.37 -8.52
CA LEU A 109 12.84 1.84 -8.48
C LEU A 109 13.55 1.55 -9.80
N ASP A 110 14.41 2.47 -10.22
CA ASP A 110 15.34 2.28 -11.34
C ASP A 110 16.49 1.31 -11.00
N ASP A 111 17.40 1.09 -11.95
CA ASP A 111 18.55 0.20 -11.79
C ASP A 111 19.64 0.75 -10.86
N GLN A 112 19.57 2.03 -10.50
CA GLN A 112 20.38 2.64 -9.45
C GLN A 112 19.70 2.62 -8.07
N GLY A 113 18.44 2.17 -8.01
CA GLY A 113 17.65 2.10 -6.79
C GLY A 113 16.97 3.42 -6.40
N ASN A 114 16.88 4.39 -7.32
CA ASN A 114 16.11 5.61 -7.09
C ASN A 114 14.63 5.36 -7.40
N GLU A 115 13.75 5.94 -6.60
CA GLU A 115 12.32 5.91 -6.88
C GLU A 115 11.98 6.68 -8.16
N LEU A 116 11.16 6.08 -9.02
CA LEU A 116 10.67 6.74 -10.22
C LEU A 116 9.65 7.83 -9.86
N ASP A 117 9.81 9.01 -10.44
CA ASP A 117 8.86 10.11 -10.26
C ASP A 117 7.48 9.74 -10.85
N MET A 118 6.47 9.65 -9.98
CA MET A 118 5.09 9.33 -10.33
C MET A 118 4.22 10.58 -10.49
N GLY A 119 4.78 11.79 -10.40
CA GLY A 119 4.10 13.07 -10.62
C GLY A 119 3.33 13.64 -9.43
N THR A 120 3.01 12.80 -8.44
CA THR A 120 2.52 13.16 -7.11
C THR A 120 3.18 12.25 -6.08
N ALA A 121 3.23 12.68 -4.81
CA ALA A 121 3.71 11.82 -3.75
C ALA A 121 2.75 10.64 -3.49
N PHE A 122 3.26 9.59 -2.85
CA PHE A 122 2.40 8.62 -2.16
C PHE A 122 1.51 9.37 -1.15
N ASP A 123 0.28 8.89 -0.93
CA ASP A 123 -0.66 9.46 0.03
C ASP A 123 -1.13 10.89 -0.31
N GLU A 124 -0.82 11.42 -1.50
CA GLU A 124 -1.31 12.71 -1.96
C GLU A 124 -2.76 12.59 -2.45
N MET A 125 -3.73 12.89 -1.56
CA MET A 125 -5.17 12.73 -1.80
C MET A 125 -5.77 13.83 -2.70
N ASP A 126 -5.26 13.91 -3.94
CA ASP A 126 -5.63 14.87 -4.97
C ASP A 126 -5.99 14.16 -6.29
N VAL A 127 -6.77 14.80 -7.16
CA VAL A 127 -7.14 14.27 -8.48
C VAL A 127 -5.92 14.01 -9.37
N LEU A 128 -4.81 14.73 -9.16
CA LEU A 128 -3.54 14.48 -9.84
C LEU A 128 -2.96 13.09 -9.51
N SER A 129 -3.35 12.47 -8.39
CA SER A 129 -2.94 11.12 -8.02
C SER A 129 -3.72 10.01 -8.75
N HIS A 130 -4.75 10.35 -9.52
CA HIS A 130 -5.49 9.36 -10.30
C HIS A 130 -4.55 8.73 -11.35
N PRO A 131 -4.55 7.39 -11.54
CA PRO A 131 -3.51 6.68 -12.30
C PRO A 131 -3.28 7.18 -13.73
N TYR A 132 -4.33 7.72 -14.36
CA TYR A 132 -4.33 8.16 -15.76
C TYR A 132 -4.56 9.68 -15.92
N HIS A 133 -4.31 10.47 -14.88
CA HIS A 133 -4.52 11.92 -14.95
C HIS A 133 -3.61 12.57 -16.01
N PRO A 134 -4.14 13.35 -16.97
CA PRO A 134 -3.35 13.85 -18.10
C PRO A 134 -2.42 15.01 -17.76
N ASP A 135 -2.65 15.70 -16.63
CA ASP A 135 -1.91 16.93 -16.27
C ASP A 135 -0.63 16.68 -15.46
N VAL A 136 -0.28 15.41 -15.17
CA VAL A 136 1.05 15.08 -14.61
C VAL A 136 2.09 15.01 -15.73
N PRO A 137 3.40 15.21 -15.44
CA PRO A 137 4.44 15.15 -16.47
C PRO A 137 4.40 13.87 -17.32
N LEU A 138 4.71 13.97 -18.62
CA LEU A 138 4.68 12.80 -19.53
C LEU A 138 5.57 11.63 -19.07
N THR A 139 6.66 11.93 -18.35
CA THR A 139 7.51 10.92 -17.72
C THR A 139 6.76 10.16 -16.62
N ALA A 140 6.09 10.87 -15.72
CA ALA A 140 5.25 10.29 -14.69
C ALA A 140 4.11 9.45 -15.27
N GLN A 141 3.44 9.92 -16.34
CA GLN A 141 2.42 9.12 -17.03
C GLN A 141 2.98 7.78 -17.54
N ARG A 142 4.19 7.78 -18.10
CA ARG A 142 4.86 6.54 -18.55
C ARG A 142 5.22 5.63 -17.39
N HIS A 143 5.71 6.17 -16.28
CA HIS A 143 6.02 5.38 -15.08
C HIS A 143 4.76 4.75 -14.48
N ARG A 144 3.65 5.50 -14.38
CA ARG A 144 2.36 4.98 -13.94
C ARG A 144 1.83 3.89 -14.87
N LEU A 145 1.96 4.05 -16.20
CA LEU A 145 1.58 3.01 -17.17
C LEU A 145 2.42 1.74 -17.01
N LEU A 146 3.73 1.89 -16.74
CA LEU A 146 4.63 0.77 -16.52
C LEU A 146 4.30 0.02 -15.23
N LEU A 147 4.07 0.76 -14.13
CA LEU A 147 3.63 0.18 -12.86
C LEU A 147 2.31 -0.58 -13.04
N ASN A 148 1.32 0.04 -13.70
CA ASN A 148 0.06 -0.62 -14.02
C ASN A 148 0.25 -1.91 -14.82
N ALA A 149 1.09 -1.90 -15.85
CA ALA A 149 1.36 -3.08 -16.67
C ALA A 149 2.03 -4.21 -15.87
N ILE A 150 3.00 -3.87 -15.02
CA ILE A 150 3.69 -4.83 -14.14
C ILE A 150 2.69 -5.47 -13.18
N MET A 151 1.90 -4.66 -12.48
CA MET A 151 0.95 -5.13 -11.47
C MET A 151 -0.21 -5.92 -12.10
N PHE A 152 -0.72 -5.47 -13.24
CA PHE A 152 -1.73 -6.20 -14.02
C PHE A 152 -1.20 -7.56 -14.49
N GLY A 153 0.02 -7.61 -15.03
CA GLY A 153 0.65 -8.88 -15.43
C GLY A 153 0.87 -9.85 -14.26
N GLY A 154 1.04 -9.32 -13.05
CA GLY A 154 1.08 -10.10 -11.82
C GLY A 154 -0.27 -10.66 -11.37
N GLY A 155 -1.37 -10.08 -11.87
CA GLY A 155 -2.75 -10.47 -11.55
C GLY A 155 -3.44 -9.53 -10.56
N PHE A 156 -2.90 -8.35 -10.31
CA PHE A 156 -3.60 -7.28 -9.59
C PHE A 156 -4.46 -6.42 -10.52
N VAL A 157 -5.36 -5.64 -9.92
CA VAL A 157 -6.07 -4.53 -10.55
C VAL A 157 -5.83 -3.27 -9.75
N GLY A 158 -5.70 -2.11 -10.42
CA GLY A 158 -5.65 -0.81 -9.76
C GLY A 158 -7.05 -0.23 -9.53
N ILE A 159 -7.13 0.80 -8.68
CA ILE A 159 -8.33 1.62 -8.50
C ILE A 159 -8.23 2.93 -9.31
N THR A 160 -9.29 3.72 -9.34
CA THR A 160 -9.34 4.93 -10.18
C THR A 160 -8.79 6.20 -9.52
N SER A 161 -8.65 6.20 -8.19
CA SER A 161 -8.27 7.38 -7.41
C SER A 161 -6.77 7.44 -7.07
N GLU A 162 -6.06 6.30 -7.07
CA GLU A 162 -4.70 6.22 -6.52
C GLU A 162 -3.77 5.45 -7.47
N TRP A 163 -2.66 6.07 -7.89
CA TRP A 163 -1.70 5.44 -8.81
C TRP A 163 -0.89 4.31 -8.16
N TRP A 164 -0.76 4.31 -6.83
CA TRP A 164 0.05 3.37 -6.05
C TRP A 164 -0.72 2.11 -5.62
N HIS A 165 -2.05 2.18 -5.55
CA HIS A 165 -2.89 1.12 -4.95
C HIS A 165 -3.24 0.02 -5.95
N PHE A 166 -3.02 -1.22 -5.53
CA PHE A 166 -3.36 -2.42 -6.28
C PHE A 166 -3.99 -3.49 -5.38
N GLU A 167 -4.95 -4.25 -5.92
CA GLU A 167 -5.63 -5.31 -5.18
C GLU A 167 -5.90 -6.53 -6.06
N VAL A 168 -6.04 -7.71 -5.45
CA VAL A 168 -6.46 -8.90 -6.21
C VAL A 168 -7.92 -8.77 -6.65
N PRO A 169 -8.32 -9.34 -7.81
CA PRO A 169 -9.71 -9.36 -8.23
C PRO A 169 -10.63 -9.95 -7.15
N GLY A 170 -11.74 -9.27 -6.85
CA GLY A 170 -12.67 -9.69 -5.80
C GLY A 170 -12.16 -9.45 -4.38
N ALA A 171 -11.17 -8.55 -4.18
CA ALA A 171 -10.59 -8.23 -2.87
C ALA A 171 -11.63 -7.99 -1.75
N ALA A 172 -12.75 -7.33 -2.07
CA ALA A 172 -13.81 -7.05 -1.11
C ALA A 172 -14.56 -8.29 -0.59
N ASP A 173 -14.50 -9.42 -1.30
CA ASP A 173 -15.17 -10.68 -0.94
C ASP A 173 -14.42 -11.46 0.16
N TYR A 174 -13.14 -11.13 0.37
CA TYR A 174 -12.33 -11.73 1.43
C TYR A 174 -12.77 -11.22 2.81
N PRO A 175 -12.75 -12.04 3.88
CA PRO A 175 -13.13 -11.56 5.21
C PRO A 175 -12.13 -10.54 5.75
N LEU A 176 -12.63 -9.63 6.61
CA LEU A 176 -11.74 -8.78 7.41
C LEU A 176 -10.92 -9.63 8.37
N ILE A 177 -9.67 -9.24 8.55
CA ILE A 177 -8.72 -9.90 9.44
C ILE A 177 -8.68 -9.11 10.75
N ASN A 178 -8.66 -9.84 11.88
CA ASN A 178 -8.47 -9.20 13.18
C ASN A 178 -7.08 -8.58 13.26
N ASP A 179 -6.93 -7.49 14.00
CA ASP A 179 -5.66 -6.77 14.11
C ASP A 179 -4.52 -7.71 14.56
N LEU A 180 -3.54 -7.92 13.68
CA LEU A 180 -2.39 -8.81 13.92
C LEU A 180 -1.25 -8.11 14.66
N PHE A 181 -1.27 -6.77 14.67
CA PHE A 181 -0.40 -5.91 15.47
C PHE A 181 -1.16 -4.61 15.80
N THR A 182 -0.68 -3.89 16.81
CA THR A 182 -1.35 -2.69 17.33
C THR A 182 -1.00 -1.43 16.52
N CYS A 183 -1.80 -0.38 16.69
CA CYS A 183 -1.43 0.95 16.24
C CYS A 183 -0.88 1.77 17.42
N ILE A 184 -0.02 2.74 17.13
CA ILE A 184 0.46 3.72 18.11
C ILE A 184 -0.72 4.64 18.43
N SER A 185 -1.11 4.69 19.71
CA SER A 185 -2.13 5.63 20.16
C SER A 185 -1.55 7.05 20.18
N SER A 186 -2.32 8.02 19.70
CA SER A 186 -2.02 9.45 19.84
C SER A 186 -2.01 9.93 21.30
N ASP A 187 -2.51 9.12 22.24
CA ASP A 187 -2.59 9.47 23.67
C ASP A 187 -1.31 9.16 24.44
N LYS A 188 -0.14 9.64 24.00
CA LYS A 188 1.05 9.85 24.85
C LYS A 188 1.97 10.93 24.29
N SER A 189 1.50 12.17 24.29
CA SER A 189 2.41 13.27 24.65
C SER A 189 2.59 13.21 26.17
N ASP A 190 3.52 12.37 26.64
CA ASP A 190 3.94 12.40 28.04
C ASP A 190 4.35 13.84 28.37
N GLY A 191 3.63 14.42 29.32
CA GLY A 191 3.77 15.80 29.73
C GLY A 191 5.22 16.12 30.09
N VAL A 192 5.84 16.94 29.24
CA VAL A 192 6.94 17.81 29.63
C VAL A 192 6.52 19.22 29.22
N LEU A 193 5.90 19.92 30.17
CA LEU A 193 5.82 21.38 30.19
C LEU A 193 7.10 21.93 30.85
N PRO A 194 7.46 23.20 30.56
CA PRO A 194 8.84 23.67 30.34
C PRO A 194 9.75 23.72 31.57
#